data_AF-A0A8J3CTS8-F1
#
_entry.id   AF-A0A8J3CTS8-F1
#
_cell.length_a   1.000
_cell.length_b   1.000
_cell.length_c   1.000
_cell.angle_alpha   90.00
_cell.angle_beta   90.00
_cell.angle_gamma   90.00
#
_symmetry.space_group_name_H-M   'P 1'
#
loop_
_entity.id
_entity.type
_entity.pdbx_description
1 polymer ?
#
loop_
_entity_poly.entity_id
_entity_poly.type
_entity_poly.pdbx_seq_one_letter_code
_entity_poly.pdbx_strand_id
1 'polypeptide(L)'
;MKKTLLIVLLLIISGGIQDTFAQIWAGTHSSTYGELRLIEESWPNGQGIVYGDYRDNGTIVGEIGNGGRELTGDFFNGSWTGKFFFDRQFVNTGSRSSNNFSFQGFWGQTTNNRNSTNPNDKWDGNRINVQTTGRIRVAVWSGRWDTNFGPIFLHQIGNEITGIYGNTNRIEGTYDPRDRKLKGKFNQGGRVGSFEFTITGNDFTGIWGWGAMLNEGAWTGTKTTKSNAPMPALTISNPNLIGRYRVRVESLSIAIMTGVFFPNRDIAGEFNVRMMGKTNPSASFTEIRPRDGRSTRVWSATSNNPLRINQESPVKTANIRGPNNQILERLSYAGRHVIDRVLEFDVNAQMANNDLEIQVNSKITSVGSVSDQVLPDASLRIKLSELEPGRTYYIMNSQQSSNFQQAFITFTIQKL
;
A
#
# COMPACT_ATOMS: atom_id res chain seq x y z
N MET A 1 54.55 41.84 -17.66
CA MET A 1 53.09 42.10 -17.61
C MET A 1 52.23 41.26 -18.56
N LYS A 2 52.77 40.40 -19.45
CA LYS A 2 51.95 39.58 -20.37
C LYS A 2 51.46 38.23 -19.84
N LYS A 3 51.98 37.72 -18.72
CA LYS A 3 51.57 36.41 -18.13
C LYS A 3 50.39 36.50 -17.16
N THR A 4 50.12 37.67 -16.59
CA THR A 4 49.02 37.86 -15.63
C THR A 4 47.65 38.06 -16.31
N LEU A 5 47.62 38.51 -17.57
CA LEU A 5 46.39 38.72 -18.33
C LEU A 5 45.76 37.40 -18.84
N LEU A 6 46.57 36.34 -19.02
CA LEU A 6 46.09 35.04 -19.51
C LEU A 6 45.35 34.22 -18.44
N ILE A 7 45.71 34.41 -17.16
CA ILE A 7 45.07 33.71 -16.03
C ILE A 7 43.69 34.32 -15.72
N VAL A 8 43.54 35.64 -15.90
CA VAL A 8 42.23 36.30 -15.76
C VAL A 8 41.28 35.95 -16.93
N LEU A 9 41.81 35.75 -18.14
CA LEU A 9 41.00 35.32 -19.28
C LEU A 9 40.59 33.84 -19.22
N LEU A 10 41.40 32.96 -18.62
CA LEU A 10 41.02 31.55 -18.39
C LEU A 10 39.96 31.38 -17.29
N LEU A 11 39.96 32.26 -16.27
CA LEU A 11 38.95 32.24 -15.20
C LEU A 11 37.56 32.72 -15.66
N ILE A 12 37.48 33.50 -16.74
CA ILE A 12 36.21 34.00 -17.30
C ILE A 12 35.59 32.98 -18.26
N ILE A 13 36.37 32.07 -18.87
CA ILE A 13 35.86 31.05 -19.80
C ILE A 13 35.43 29.76 -19.07
N SER A 14 35.92 29.50 -17.85
CA SER A 14 35.42 28.40 -17.01
C SER A 14 34.16 28.75 -16.20
N GLY A 15 33.76 30.04 -16.20
CA GLY A 15 32.48 30.50 -15.66
C GLY A 15 31.34 30.32 -16.66
N GLY A 16 31.36 29.22 -17.43
CA GLY A 16 30.21 28.79 -18.20
C GLY A 16 29.04 28.72 -17.23
N ILE A 17 28.14 29.67 -17.37
CA ILE A 17 26.91 29.80 -16.63
C ILE A 17 26.20 28.47 -16.88
N GLN A 18 26.41 27.50 -15.99
CA GLN A 18 25.49 26.40 -15.86
C GLN A 18 24.24 27.11 -15.40
N ASP A 19 23.37 27.44 -16.35
CA ASP A 19 21.99 27.78 -16.08
C ASP A 19 21.49 26.62 -15.24
N THR A 20 21.59 26.79 -13.93
CA THR A 20 20.91 25.96 -12.97
C THR A 20 19.47 26.19 -13.34
N PHE A 21 18.90 25.30 -14.17
CA PHE A 21 17.48 25.29 -14.44
C PHE A 21 16.84 25.46 -13.07
N ALA A 22 16.15 26.58 -12.89
CA ALA A 22 15.43 26.81 -11.66
C ALA A 22 14.61 25.53 -11.44
N GLN A 23 14.67 24.94 -10.24
CA GLN A 23 13.94 23.72 -9.89
C GLN A 23 12.44 24.03 -9.93
N ILE A 24 11.90 24.09 -11.15
CA ILE A 24 10.59 24.60 -11.48
C ILE A 24 9.58 23.63 -10.92
N TRP A 25 9.69 22.35 -11.29
CA TRP A 25 8.70 21.34 -10.93
C TRP A 25 8.92 20.77 -9.53
N ALA A 26 10.10 20.95 -8.95
CA ALA A 26 10.41 20.42 -7.64
C ALA A 26 9.53 21.04 -6.53
N GLY A 27 9.31 20.30 -5.45
CA GLY A 27 8.51 20.74 -4.31
C GLY A 27 7.20 19.96 -4.18
N THR A 28 6.23 20.53 -3.47
CA THR A 28 4.94 19.87 -3.23
C THR A 28 3.83 20.57 -4.00
N HIS A 29 2.96 19.78 -4.63
CA HIS A 29 1.80 20.25 -5.38
C HIS A 29 0.53 19.55 -4.93
N SER A 30 -0.55 20.31 -4.75
CA SER A 30 -1.90 19.73 -4.72
C SER A 30 -2.34 19.44 -6.14
N SER A 31 -3.03 18.34 -6.40
CA SER A 31 -3.60 18.03 -7.72
C SER A 31 -4.98 17.40 -7.62
N THR A 32 -5.71 17.32 -8.74
CA THR A 32 -7.01 16.64 -8.87
C THR A 32 -7.00 15.25 -8.24
N TYR A 33 -5.90 14.51 -8.40
CA TYR A 33 -5.77 13.16 -7.89
C TYR A 33 -4.91 13.07 -6.64
N GLY A 34 -4.66 14.16 -5.91
CA GLY A 34 -3.93 14.15 -4.64
C GLY A 34 -2.57 14.83 -4.70
N GLU A 35 -1.80 14.72 -3.62
CA GLU A 35 -0.52 15.42 -3.49
C GLU A 35 0.57 14.81 -4.39
N LEU A 36 1.40 15.66 -4.98
CA LEU A 36 2.65 15.30 -5.66
C LEU A 36 3.82 15.87 -4.87
N ARG A 37 4.84 15.06 -4.60
CA ARG A 37 6.10 15.52 -4.00
C ARG A 37 7.23 15.26 -4.99
N LEU A 38 7.65 16.30 -5.69
CA LEU A 38 8.52 16.21 -6.84
C LEU A 38 9.93 16.68 -6.51
N ILE A 39 10.90 16.01 -7.12
CA ILE A 39 12.32 16.34 -7.15
C ILE A 39 12.70 16.54 -8.60
N GLU A 40 13.49 17.56 -8.86
CA GLU A 40 14.01 17.86 -10.20
C GLU A 40 15.53 17.72 -10.19
N GLU A 41 16.06 16.99 -11.17
CA GLU A 41 17.49 16.79 -11.35
C GLU A 41 17.88 17.01 -12.82
N SER A 42 19.06 17.58 -13.04
CA SER A 42 19.64 17.70 -14.37
C SER A 42 20.58 16.53 -14.65
N TRP A 43 20.45 15.93 -15.82
CA TRP A 43 21.33 14.87 -16.31
C TRP A 43 22.45 15.44 -17.21
N PRO A 44 23.57 14.71 -17.40
CA PRO A 44 24.74 15.22 -18.14
C PRO A 44 24.47 15.64 -19.59
N ASN A 45 23.42 15.11 -20.22
CA ASN A 45 23.00 15.46 -21.57
C ASN A 45 22.07 16.68 -21.62
N GLY A 46 21.89 17.39 -20.49
CA GLY A 46 20.97 18.52 -20.38
C GLY A 46 19.50 18.13 -20.25
N GLN A 47 19.16 16.84 -20.21
CA GLN A 47 17.80 16.41 -19.93
C GLN A 47 17.49 16.60 -18.44
N GLY A 48 16.38 17.29 -18.15
CA GLY A 48 15.85 17.40 -16.79
C GLY A 48 14.88 16.27 -16.52
N ILE A 49 15.10 15.51 -15.44
CA ILE A 49 14.13 14.56 -14.90
C ILE A 49 13.37 15.20 -13.74
N VAL A 50 12.09 14.90 -13.65
CA VAL A 50 11.28 15.13 -12.47
C VAL A 50 10.75 13.80 -11.98
N TYR A 51 10.93 13.50 -10.71
CA TYR A 51 10.42 12.26 -10.10
C TYR A 51 9.87 12.53 -8.71
N GLY A 52 9.03 11.64 -8.21
CA GLY A 52 8.44 11.89 -6.90
C GLY A 52 7.44 10.88 -6.40
N ASP A 53 6.93 11.15 -5.20
CA ASP A 53 5.78 10.45 -4.65
C ASP A 53 4.49 11.06 -5.22
N TYR A 54 3.53 10.20 -5.50
CA TYR A 54 2.18 10.56 -5.90
C TYR A 54 1.17 9.93 -4.91
N ARG A 55 0.37 10.76 -4.24
CA ARG A 55 -0.44 10.34 -3.08
C ARG A 55 0.45 9.64 -2.02
N ASP A 56 -0.11 8.67 -1.31
CA ASP A 56 0.55 7.97 -0.21
C ASP A 56 1.37 6.76 -0.67
N ASN A 57 1.08 6.21 -1.85
CA ASN A 57 1.64 4.93 -2.32
C ASN A 57 2.00 4.90 -3.81
N GLY A 58 1.88 6.01 -4.52
CA GLY A 58 2.18 6.12 -5.93
C GLY A 58 3.56 6.70 -6.21
N THR A 59 4.01 6.52 -7.45
CA THR A 59 5.25 7.10 -7.97
C THR A 59 4.94 7.88 -9.24
N ILE A 60 5.75 8.87 -9.55
CA ILE A 60 5.69 9.63 -10.80
C ILE A 60 7.11 9.90 -11.29
N VAL A 61 7.32 9.80 -12.60
CA VAL A 61 8.58 10.16 -13.26
C VAL A 61 8.27 10.82 -14.59
N GLY A 62 8.99 11.87 -14.96
CA GLY A 62 8.80 12.56 -16.23
C GLY A 62 9.99 13.40 -16.63
N GLU A 63 9.92 13.90 -17.86
CA GLU A 63 10.93 14.70 -18.50
C GLU A 63 10.41 16.10 -18.76
N ILE A 64 11.30 17.08 -18.58
CA ILE A 64 10.98 18.49 -18.77
C ILE A 64 11.05 18.83 -20.27
N GLY A 65 9.96 19.40 -20.79
CA GLY A 65 9.83 19.90 -22.15
C GLY A 65 9.65 21.42 -22.22
N ASN A 66 9.77 21.97 -23.43
CA ASN A 66 9.40 23.35 -23.77
C ASN A 66 9.98 24.40 -22.79
N GLY A 67 11.28 24.31 -22.51
CA GLY A 67 12.00 25.25 -21.64
C GLY A 67 11.50 25.28 -20.19
N GLY A 68 11.11 24.13 -19.63
CA GLY A 68 10.60 24.07 -18.26
C GLY A 68 9.08 24.22 -18.14
N ARG A 69 8.39 24.51 -19.24
CA ARG A 69 6.94 24.73 -19.23
C ARG A 69 6.15 23.42 -19.15
N GLU A 70 6.64 22.36 -19.76
CA GLU A 70 5.93 21.09 -19.87
C GLU A 70 6.62 20.01 -19.05
N LEU A 71 5.82 19.11 -18.47
CA LEU A 71 6.29 17.89 -17.84
C LEU A 71 5.49 16.71 -18.40
N THR A 72 6.18 15.74 -18.99
CA THR A 72 5.56 14.52 -19.56
C THR A 72 6.20 13.28 -18.98
N GLY A 73 5.41 12.26 -18.68
CA GLY A 73 5.99 11.02 -18.17
C GLY A 73 5.00 9.94 -17.83
N ASP A 74 5.39 9.10 -16.88
CA ASP A 74 4.69 7.92 -16.40
C ASP A 74 4.36 8.05 -14.91
N PHE A 75 3.28 7.42 -14.48
CA PHE A 75 2.91 7.35 -13.08
C PHE A 75 2.38 5.96 -12.70
N PHE A 76 2.41 5.67 -11.41
CA PHE A 76 1.73 4.55 -10.76
C PHE A 76 0.99 5.07 -9.54
N ASN A 77 -0.26 4.64 -9.32
CA ASN A 77 -1.09 5.13 -8.21
C ASN A 77 -1.41 4.06 -7.14
N GLY A 78 -0.69 2.95 -7.13
CA GLY A 78 -0.98 1.78 -6.30
C GLY A 78 -1.77 0.68 -7.02
N SER A 79 -2.56 1.03 -8.04
CA SER A 79 -3.41 0.07 -8.75
C SER A 79 -3.27 0.15 -10.28
N TRP A 80 -2.90 1.32 -10.81
CA TRP A 80 -2.84 1.61 -12.24
C TRP A 80 -1.53 2.28 -12.58
N THR A 81 -1.02 1.95 -13.76
CA THR A 81 0.03 2.70 -14.45
C THR A 81 -0.57 3.52 -15.59
N GLY A 82 0.00 4.67 -15.88
CA GLY A 82 -0.41 5.48 -17.01
C GLY A 82 0.62 6.53 -17.36
N LYS A 83 0.31 7.32 -18.39
CA LYS A 83 1.11 8.45 -18.84
C LYS A 83 0.42 9.76 -18.49
N PHE A 84 1.19 10.82 -18.33
CA PHE A 84 0.67 12.14 -18.02
C PHE A 84 1.37 13.24 -18.83
N PHE A 85 0.67 14.36 -18.96
CA PHE A 85 1.18 15.62 -19.48
C PHE A 85 0.70 16.76 -18.59
N PHE A 86 1.63 17.61 -18.13
CA PHE A 86 1.35 18.84 -17.40
C PHE A 86 1.91 20.04 -18.18
N ASP A 87 1.07 21.06 -18.39
CA ASP A 87 1.45 22.38 -18.89
C ASP A 87 1.34 23.41 -17.76
N ARG A 88 2.48 24.02 -17.42
CA ARG A 88 2.56 25.07 -16.43
C ARG A 88 1.79 26.30 -16.88
N GLN A 89 0.86 26.75 -16.05
CA GLN A 89 0.14 27.99 -16.18
C GLN A 89 0.72 29.04 -15.22
N PHE A 90 1.12 30.18 -15.77
CA PHE A 90 1.54 31.31 -14.94
C PHE A 90 0.32 32.03 -14.39
N VAL A 91 0.26 32.19 -13.07
CA VAL A 91 -0.79 32.99 -12.45
C VAL A 91 -0.50 34.46 -12.78
N ASN A 92 -1.39 35.10 -13.54
CA ASN A 92 -1.22 36.47 -14.03
C ASN A 92 -1.41 37.50 -12.90
N THR A 93 -0.50 37.50 -11.92
CA THR A 93 -0.54 38.36 -10.72
C THR A 93 0.36 39.60 -10.86
N GLY A 94 0.88 39.88 -12.05
CA GLY A 94 1.86 40.96 -12.29
C GLY A 94 3.25 40.70 -11.71
N SER A 95 3.43 39.68 -10.86
CA SER A 95 4.71 39.23 -10.34
C SER A 95 5.19 37.98 -11.09
N ARG A 96 6.30 38.08 -11.82
CA ARG A 96 6.97 36.95 -12.51
C ARG A 96 7.74 36.05 -11.54
N SER A 97 7.18 35.76 -10.37
CA SER A 97 7.79 34.80 -9.46
C SER A 97 7.62 33.40 -10.04
N SER A 98 8.72 32.80 -10.52
CA SER A 98 8.80 31.41 -10.98
C SER A 98 8.39 30.39 -9.90
N ASN A 99 8.25 30.84 -8.66
CA ASN A 99 8.02 30.00 -7.50
C ASN A 99 6.54 29.69 -7.24
N ASN A 100 5.60 30.39 -7.86
CA ASN A 100 4.17 30.13 -7.68
C ASN A 100 3.47 29.94 -9.02
N PHE A 101 3.16 28.69 -9.37
CA PHE A 101 2.43 28.34 -10.58
C PHE A 101 1.38 27.27 -10.30
N SER A 102 0.40 27.22 -11.20
CA SER A 102 -0.51 26.09 -11.35
C SER A 102 -0.17 25.32 -12.61
N PHE A 103 -0.63 24.09 -12.73
CA PHE A 103 -0.52 23.33 -13.97
C PHE A 103 -1.88 22.81 -14.37
N GLN A 104 -2.06 22.68 -15.68
CA GLN A 104 -3.17 21.95 -16.28
C GLN A 104 -2.63 20.75 -16.98
N GLY A 105 -3.39 19.67 -17.03
CA GLY A 105 -2.87 18.44 -17.59
C GLY A 105 -3.89 17.37 -17.82
N PHE A 106 -3.38 16.26 -18.34
CA PHE A 106 -4.18 15.09 -18.65
C PHE A 106 -3.40 13.81 -18.37
N TRP A 107 -4.11 12.75 -18.04
CA TRP A 107 -3.58 11.40 -17.91
C TRP A 107 -4.31 10.42 -18.82
N GLY A 108 -3.74 9.23 -18.97
CA GLY A 108 -4.36 8.18 -19.77
C GLY A 108 -3.37 7.05 -20.06
N GLN A 109 -3.84 5.98 -20.69
CA GLN A 109 -3.02 4.82 -21.01
C GLN A 109 -2.16 5.00 -22.29
N THR A 110 -2.33 6.11 -23.02
CA THR A 110 -1.67 6.36 -24.33
C THR A 110 -0.46 7.29 -24.22
N THR A 111 0.30 7.43 -25.31
CA THR A 111 1.71 7.89 -25.31
C THR A 111 1.99 9.36 -25.05
N ASN A 112 1.00 10.24 -24.84
CA ASN A 112 1.28 11.61 -24.38
C ASN A 112 0.11 12.33 -23.69
N ASN A 113 -1.14 11.91 -23.91
CA ASN A 113 -2.39 12.49 -23.37
C ASN A 113 -2.57 14.02 -23.50
N ARG A 114 -1.66 14.74 -24.17
CA ARG A 114 -1.66 16.21 -24.32
C ARG A 114 -2.99 16.77 -24.83
N ASN A 115 -3.65 16.02 -25.71
CA ASN A 115 -4.88 16.41 -26.39
C ASN A 115 -6.08 15.57 -25.94
N SER A 116 -6.06 14.99 -24.73
CA SER A 116 -7.24 14.25 -24.25
C SER A 116 -8.45 15.18 -24.16
N THR A 117 -9.56 14.75 -24.75
CA THR A 117 -10.85 15.45 -24.68
C THR A 117 -11.76 14.87 -23.60
N ASN A 118 -11.35 13.76 -22.98
CA ASN A 118 -12.13 13.12 -21.92
C ASN A 118 -12.00 13.94 -20.63
N PRO A 119 -13.09 14.50 -20.08
CA PRO A 119 -13.02 15.29 -18.85
C PRO A 119 -12.51 14.47 -17.65
N ASN A 120 -12.67 13.14 -17.66
CA ASN A 120 -12.17 12.25 -16.62
C ASN A 120 -10.64 12.06 -16.66
N ASP A 121 -9.98 12.48 -17.74
CA ASP A 121 -8.53 12.41 -17.88
C ASP A 121 -7.86 13.67 -17.31
N LYS A 122 -8.63 14.70 -16.98
CA LYS A 122 -8.09 15.99 -16.54
C LYS A 122 -7.32 15.86 -15.23
N TRP A 123 -6.10 16.41 -15.20
CA TRP A 123 -5.19 16.39 -14.05
C TRP A 123 -4.58 17.78 -13.85
N ASP A 124 -5.26 18.62 -13.08
CA ASP A 124 -4.82 19.96 -12.76
C ASP A 124 -4.18 20.01 -11.37
N GLY A 125 -3.40 21.05 -11.08
CA GLY A 125 -2.84 21.24 -9.75
C GLY A 125 -2.24 22.61 -9.50
N ASN A 126 -1.85 22.83 -8.25
CA ASN A 126 -1.23 24.06 -7.77
C ASN A 126 -0.01 23.70 -6.92
N ARG A 127 1.08 24.46 -7.08
CA ARG A 127 2.23 24.35 -6.18
C ARG A 127 1.85 24.88 -4.81
N ILE A 128 2.10 24.08 -3.78
CA ILE A 128 1.84 24.43 -2.38
C ILE A 128 3.13 24.67 -1.59
N ASN A 129 4.26 24.11 -2.03
CA ASN A 129 5.56 24.34 -1.39
C ASN A 129 6.72 24.22 -2.41
N VAL A 130 7.72 25.08 -2.27
CA VAL A 130 8.93 25.12 -3.10
C VAL A 130 10.04 24.21 -2.54
N GLN A 131 10.02 23.91 -1.24
CA GLN A 131 11.08 23.16 -0.56
C GLN A 131 11.09 21.68 -0.99
N THR A 132 12.28 21.19 -1.36
CA THR A 132 12.50 19.90 -2.02
C THR A 132 13.13 18.83 -1.13
N THR A 133 13.51 19.15 0.11
CA THR A 133 14.42 18.28 0.87
C THR A 133 13.71 17.17 1.65
N GLY A 134 14.14 15.92 1.41
CA GLY A 134 14.02 14.78 2.33
C GLY A 134 12.64 14.18 2.56
N ARG A 135 11.79 14.06 1.53
CA ARG A 135 10.40 13.59 1.69
C ARG A 135 9.96 12.46 0.78
N ILE A 136 10.82 11.96 -0.12
CA ILE A 136 10.46 10.84 -0.98
C ILE A 136 10.45 9.55 -0.17
N ARG A 137 9.32 8.84 -0.17
CA ARG A 137 9.08 7.60 0.58
C ARG A 137 8.80 6.41 -0.30
N VAL A 138 8.30 6.63 -1.51
CA VAL A 138 7.87 5.57 -2.43
C VAL A 138 8.82 5.49 -3.63
N ALA A 139 9.05 6.61 -4.33
CA ALA A 139 9.95 6.69 -5.49
C ALA A 139 11.44 6.75 -5.10
N VAL A 140 11.84 5.95 -4.11
CA VAL A 140 13.14 6.05 -3.44
C VAL A 140 14.33 5.75 -4.35
N TRP A 141 14.13 4.95 -5.41
CA TRP A 141 15.17 4.61 -6.38
C TRP A 141 15.33 5.63 -7.50
N SER A 142 14.30 6.41 -7.82
CA SER A 142 14.38 7.39 -8.91
C SER A 142 15.44 8.46 -8.67
N GLY A 143 16.13 8.88 -9.73
CA GLY A 143 17.16 9.92 -9.70
C GLY A 143 18.56 9.42 -10.03
N ARG A 144 19.55 10.29 -9.84
CA ARG A 144 20.96 10.01 -10.07
C ARG A 144 21.64 9.42 -8.83
N TRP A 145 22.42 8.37 -9.05
CA TRP A 145 23.24 7.70 -8.06
C TRP A 145 24.70 7.69 -8.49
N ASP A 146 25.59 8.12 -7.61
CA ASP A 146 27.03 7.99 -7.80
C ASP A 146 27.47 6.64 -7.21
N THR A 147 28.07 5.76 -8.02
CA THR A 147 28.41 4.38 -7.62
C THR A 147 29.87 4.04 -7.89
N ASN A 148 30.34 2.93 -7.33
CA ASN A 148 31.69 2.41 -7.58
C ASN A 148 31.91 1.87 -9.01
N PHE A 149 30.88 1.82 -9.85
CA PHE A 149 30.94 1.45 -11.27
C PHE A 149 30.56 2.61 -12.22
N GLY A 150 30.53 3.85 -11.70
CA GLY A 150 30.10 5.03 -12.43
C GLY A 150 28.66 5.47 -12.07
N PRO A 151 28.18 6.59 -12.63
CA PRO A 151 26.85 7.09 -12.32
C PRO A 151 25.77 6.16 -12.89
N ILE A 152 24.67 6.06 -12.15
CA ILE A 152 23.43 5.38 -12.56
C ILE A 152 22.29 6.40 -12.52
N PHE A 153 21.42 6.31 -13.52
CA PHE A 153 20.22 7.11 -13.64
C PHE A 153 19.02 6.18 -13.65
N LEU A 154 18.18 6.26 -12.61
CA LEU A 154 17.08 5.33 -12.38
C LEU A 154 15.72 6.02 -12.48
N HIS A 155 14.76 5.32 -13.09
CA HIS A 155 13.34 5.63 -13.16
C HIS A 155 12.55 4.54 -12.44
N GLN A 156 11.79 4.90 -11.41
CA GLN A 156 10.92 3.99 -10.69
C GLN A 156 9.44 4.27 -10.99
N ILE A 157 8.72 3.26 -11.49
CA ILE A 157 7.27 3.26 -11.65
C ILE A 157 6.68 2.08 -10.88
N GLY A 158 6.03 2.39 -9.75
CA GLY A 158 5.62 1.41 -8.77
C GLY A 158 6.83 0.65 -8.23
N ASN A 159 6.85 -0.66 -8.47
CA ASN A 159 7.95 -1.52 -8.09
C ASN A 159 8.93 -1.79 -9.24
N GLU A 160 8.64 -1.33 -10.46
CA GLU A 160 9.54 -1.54 -11.59
C GLU A 160 10.54 -0.39 -11.70
N ILE A 161 11.82 -0.73 -11.81
CA ILE A 161 12.93 0.19 -11.95
C ILE A 161 13.58 -0.07 -13.30
N THR A 162 13.79 0.99 -14.06
CA THR A 162 14.61 0.98 -15.27
C THR A 162 15.65 2.08 -15.18
N GLY A 163 16.70 1.98 -15.97
CA GLY A 163 17.72 3.02 -15.96
C GLY A 163 18.88 2.77 -16.90
N ILE A 164 19.83 3.69 -16.82
CA ILE A 164 21.09 3.66 -17.54
C ILE A 164 22.22 3.72 -16.52
N TYR A 165 23.27 2.92 -16.70
CA TYR A 165 24.51 3.06 -15.95
C TYR A 165 25.70 3.24 -16.89
N GLY A 166 26.61 4.13 -16.54
CA GLY A 166 27.61 4.62 -17.51
C GLY A 166 26.94 5.31 -18.70
N ASN A 167 27.48 5.14 -19.92
CA ASN A 167 27.01 5.90 -21.09
C ASN A 167 25.90 5.21 -21.89
N THR A 168 25.89 3.87 -21.95
CA THR A 168 25.00 3.12 -22.85
C THR A 168 24.43 1.83 -22.25
N ASN A 169 24.85 1.47 -21.04
CA ASN A 169 24.45 0.21 -20.44
C ASN A 169 23.09 0.35 -19.76
N ARG A 170 22.28 -0.71 -19.80
CA ARG A 170 20.92 -0.71 -19.26
C ARG A 170 20.86 -1.46 -17.95
N ILE A 171 20.02 -0.99 -17.04
CA ILE A 171 19.66 -1.66 -15.80
C ILE A 171 18.14 -1.72 -15.67
N GLU A 172 17.63 -2.88 -15.25
CA GLU A 172 16.21 -3.08 -15.00
C GLU A 172 16.05 -4.01 -13.79
N GLY A 173 14.99 -3.82 -13.00
CA GLY A 173 14.73 -4.67 -11.85
C GLY A 173 13.44 -4.34 -11.14
N THR A 174 13.10 -5.17 -10.17
CA THR A 174 11.90 -5.03 -9.35
C THR A 174 12.30 -4.75 -7.91
N TYR A 175 11.77 -3.66 -7.35
CA TYR A 175 11.94 -3.26 -5.96
C TYR A 175 10.85 -3.86 -5.10
N ASP A 176 11.26 -4.51 -4.02
CA ASP A 176 10.37 -4.94 -2.96
C ASP A 176 10.49 -3.95 -1.78
N PRO A 177 9.50 -3.07 -1.55
CA PRO A 177 9.54 -2.12 -0.45
C PRO A 177 9.50 -2.78 0.93
N ARG A 178 9.14 -4.07 1.00
CA ARG A 178 9.06 -4.81 2.26
C ARG A 178 10.47 -5.11 2.78
N ASP A 179 11.34 -5.68 1.95
CA ASP A 179 12.74 -5.99 2.31
C ASP A 179 13.75 -4.91 1.90
N ARG A 180 13.27 -3.86 1.24
CA ARG A 180 14.07 -2.75 0.71
C ARG A 180 15.09 -3.23 -0.31
N LYS A 181 14.80 -4.33 -1.02
CA LYS A 181 15.69 -4.88 -2.03
C LYS A 181 15.23 -4.56 -3.44
N LEU A 182 16.17 -4.12 -4.26
CA LEU A 182 16.02 -4.05 -5.70
C LEU A 182 16.79 -5.22 -6.31
N LYS A 183 16.11 -6.07 -7.05
CA LYS A 183 16.71 -7.22 -7.74
C LYS A 183 16.48 -7.11 -9.23
N GLY A 184 17.48 -7.42 -10.04
CA GLY A 184 17.34 -7.23 -11.46
C GLY A 184 18.51 -7.68 -12.29
N LYS A 185 18.54 -7.17 -13.52
CA LYS A 185 19.56 -7.44 -14.53
C LYS A 185 20.18 -6.15 -15.01
N PHE A 186 21.43 -6.26 -15.44
CA PHE A 186 22.11 -5.19 -16.15
C PHE A 186 22.77 -5.75 -17.40
N ASN A 187 22.96 -4.91 -18.42
CA ASN A 187 23.62 -5.29 -19.67
C ASN A 187 24.82 -4.38 -19.93
N GLN A 188 26.03 -4.96 -19.94
CA GLN A 188 27.27 -4.28 -20.28
C GLN A 188 27.78 -4.76 -21.65
N GLY A 189 27.67 -3.92 -22.68
CA GLY A 189 28.20 -4.25 -24.00
C GLY A 189 27.70 -5.60 -24.56
N GLY A 190 26.43 -5.95 -24.31
CA GLY A 190 25.82 -7.21 -24.75
C GLY A 190 25.89 -8.35 -23.72
N ARG A 191 26.73 -8.24 -22.68
CA ARG A 191 26.83 -9.24 -21.62
C ARG A 191 25.85 -8.92 -20.49
N VAL A 192 25.01 -9.89 -20.11
CA VAL A 192 24.00 -9.73 -19.07
C VAL A 192 24.51 -10.24 -17.72
N GLY A 193 24.37 -9.43 -16.68
CA GLY A 193 24.57 -9.80 -15.29
C GLY A 193 23.31 -9.59 -14.44
N SER A 194 23.33 -10.11 -13.22
CA SER A 194 22.30 -9.94 -12.22
C SER A 194 22.82 -9.16 -11.02
N PHE A 195 21.91 -8.52 -10.29
CA PHE A 195 22.24 -7.76 -9.09
C PHE A 195 21.16 -7.85 -8.01
N GLU A 196 21.57 -7.62 -6.77
CA GLU A 196 20.69 -7.44 -5.61
C GLU A 196 21.21 -6.29 -4.76
N PHE A 197 20.45 -5.20 -4.68
CA PHE A 197 20.78 -4.01 -3.90
C PHE A 197 19.82 -3.86 -2.73
N THR A 198 20.30 -3.34 -1.61
CA THR A 198 19.53 -2.97 -0.42
C THR A 198 19.71 -1.49 -0.14
N ILE A 199 18.60 -0.74 -0.11
CA ILE A 199 18.61 0.71 0.10
C ILE A 199 18.49 1.07 1.59
N THR A 200 19.26 2.07 2.03
CA THR A 200 19.23 2.66 3.37
C THR A 200 19.26 4.18 3.23
N GLY A 201 18.08 4.82 3.19
CA GLY A 201 17.98 6.26 3.01
C GLY A 201 18.44 6.68 1.61
N ASN A 202 19.53 7.45 1.54
CA ASN A 202 20.11 7.94 0.28
C ASN A 202 21.35 7.15 -0.14
N ASP A 203 21.58 5.99 0.46
CA ASP A 203 22.69 5.09 0.17
C ASP A 203 22.14 3.69 -0.15
N PHE A 204 22.85 2.91 -0.96
CA PHE A 204 22.60 1.49 -1.13
C PHE A 204 23.89 0.69 -1.10
N THR A 205 23.75 -0.58 -0.70
CA THR A 205 24.79 -1.60 -0.79
C THR A 205 24.22 -2.81 -1.49
N GLY A 206 25.07 -3.64 -2.09
CA GLY A 206 24.58 -4.80 -2.83
C GLY A 206 25.68 -5.64 -3.40
N ILE A 207 25.26 -6.67 -4.12
CA ILE A 207 26.12 -7.65 -4.78
C ILE A 207 25.69 -7.84 -6.23
N TRP A 208 26.62 -8.26 -7.08
CA TRP A 208 26.34 -8.52 -8.49
C TRP A 208 27.15 -9.71 -9.02
N GLY A 209 26.77 -10.20 -10.18
CA GLY A 209 27.57 -11.16 -10.94
C GLY A 209 27.05 -11.40 -12.36
N TRP A 210 27.79 -12.18 -13.15
CA TRP A 210 27.39 -12.50 -14.52
C TRP A 210 26.35 -13.63 -14.58
N GLY A 211 25.45 -13.56 -15.56
CA GLY A 211 24.34 -14.51 -15.64
C GLY A 211 23.42 -14.37 -14.44
N ALA A 212 23.10 -15.49 -13.77
CA ALA A 212 22.25 -15.52 -12.57
C ALA A 212 23.03 -15.54 -11.24
N MET A 213 24.37 -15.61 -11.30
CA MET A 213 25.21 -15.68 -10.11
C MET A 213 25.45 -14.29 -9.51
N LEU A 214 25.60 -14.20 -8.18
CA LEU A 214 25.83 -12.96 -7.43
C LEU A 214 27.15 -13.03 -6.64
N ASN A 215 28.26 -13.33 -7.32
CA ASN A 215 29.55 -13.66 -6.71
C ASN A 215 30.74 -12.87 -7.26
N GLU A 216 30.53 -11.86 -8.11
CA GLU A 216 31.64 -11.09 -8.70
C GLU A 216 32.12 -9.97 -7.78
N GLY A 217 31.22 -9.32 -7.03
CA GLY A 217 31.64 -8.31 -6.07
C GLY A 217 30.51 -7.46 -5.50
N ALA A 218 30.92 -6.46 -4.72
CA ALA A 218 30.02 -5.48 -4.12
C ALA A 218 29.72 -4.33 -5.08
N TRP A 219 28.48 -3.85 -5.06
CA TRP A 219 28.02 -2.65 -5.75
C TRP A 219 27.40 -1.70 -4.72
N THR A 220 27.97 -0.51 -4.60
CA THR A 220 27.52 0.50 -3.63
C THR A 220 27.23 1.81 -4.34
N GLY A 221 26.27 2.57 -3.85
CA GLY A 221 25.99 3.89 -4.41
C GLY A 221 25.34 4.84 -3.43
N THR A 222 25.52 6.13 -3.68
CA THR A 222 24.94 7.24 -2.93
C THR A 222 24.18 8.15 -3.87
N LYS A 223 22.98 8.56 -3.49
CA LYS A 223 22.13 9.43 -4.28
C LYS A 223 22.74 10.83 -4.33
N THR A 224 22.87 11.39 -5.53
CA THR A 224 23.47 12.73 -5.71
C THR A 224 22.59 13.80 -5.05
N THR A 225 21.27 13.73 -5.23
CA THR A 225 20.30 14.54 -4.48
C THR A 225 19.76 13.73 -3.31
N LYS A 226 20.04 14.17 -2.08
CA LYS A 226 19.55 13.51 -0.85
C LYS A 226 18.04 13.73 -0.62
N SER A 227 17.22 13.18 -1.51
CA SER A 227 15.78 13.39 -1.57
C SER A 227 14.96 12.38 -0.76
N ASN A 228 15.52 11.21 -0.46
CA ASN A 228 14.81 10.17 0.26
C ASN A 228 14.62 10.60 1.72
N ALA A 229 13.40 10.41 2.23
CA ALA A 229 13.12 10.56 3.65
C ALA A 229 13.98 9.56 4.44
N PRO A 230 14.36 9.88 5.70
CA PRO A 230 14.92 8.90 6.60
C PRO A 230 14.03 7.67 6.61
N MET A 231 14.57 6.54 6.16
CA MET A 231 13.83 5.30 6.21
C MET A 231 13.64 4.97 7.70
N PRO A 232 12.41 4.70 8.17
CA PRO A 232 12.21 4.20 9.51
C PRO A 232 13.17 3.03 9.73
N ALA A 233 13.78 2.91 10.91
CA ALA A 233 14.44 1.65 11.24
C ALA A 233 13.44 0.52 10.97
N LEU A 234 13.89 -0.57 10.34
CA LEU A 234 13.07 -1.79 10.33
C LEU A 234 12.84 -2.08 11.81
N THR A 235 11.60 -1.87 12.26
CA THR A 235 11.28 -2.06 13.67
C THR A 235 11.42 -3.54 13.87
N ILE A 236 12.26 -3.91 14.85
CA ILE A 236 12.68 -5.29 15.07
C ILE A 236 11.44 -6.16 14.99
N SER A 237 11.42 -7.02 13.99
CA SER A 237 10.47 -8.11 13.87
C SER A 237 10.44 -8.79 15.24
N ASN A 238 9.28 -8.92 15.88
CA ASN A 238 9.09 -9.92 16.93
C ASN A 238 9.22 -11.28 16.22
N PRO A 239 10.40 -11.95 16.28
CA PRO A 239 10.65 -13.13 15.46
C PRO A 239 9.71 -14.28 15.84
N ASN A 240 9.17 -14.25 17.07
CA ASN A 240 8.16 -15.19 17.54
C ASN A 240 6.83 -15.06 16.79
N LEU A 241 6.58 -13.95 16.08
CA LEU A 241 5.41 -13.79 15.24
C LEU A 241 5.60 -14.26 13.81
N ILE A 242 6.85 -14.52 13.37
CA ILE A 242 7.13 -15.08 12.04
C ILE A 242 6.64 -16.53 12.01
N GLY A 243 5.97 -16.90 10.93
CA GLY A 243 5.53 -18.27 10.71
C GLY A 243 4.18 -18.34 10.01
N ARG A 244 3.64 -19.55 9.97
CA ARG A 244 2.33 -19.79 9.37
C ARG A 244 1.25 -19.76 10.44
N TYR A 245 0.14 -19.11 10.14
CA TYR A 245 -1.02 -19.07 11.01
C TYR A 245 -2.21 -19.68 10.30
N ARG A 246 -2.92 -20.55 11.02
CA ARG A 246 -4.18 -21.15 10.62
C ARG A 246 -5.31 -20.49 11.40
N VAL A 247 -6.27 -19.93 10.68
CA VAL A 247 -7.55 -19.49 11.26
C VAL A 247 -8.62 -20.46 10.81
N ARG A 248 -9.21 -21.19 11.76
CA ARG A 248 -10.31 -22.13 11.51
C ARG A 248 -11.60 -21.54 12.04
N VAL A 249 -12.55 -21.33 11.15
CA VAL A 249 -13.91 -20.91 11.48
C VAL A 249 -14.75 -22.15 11.65
N GLU A 250 -15.19 -22.40 12.87
CA GLU A 250 -15.77 -23.67 13.27
C GLU A 250 -17.26 -23.69 13.01
N SER A 251 -17.99 -22.72 13.57
CA SER A 251 -19.45 -22.70 13.51
C SER A 251 -20.07 -21.32 13.69
N LEU A 252 -21.28 -21.18 13.15
CA LEU A 252 -22.24 -20.14 13.46
C LEU A 252 -23.31 -20.74 14.37
N SER A 253 -23.59 -20.11 15.50
CA SER A 253 -24.62 -20.52 16.45
C SER A 253 -25.57 -19.36 16.67
N ILE A 254 -26.86 -19.64 16.84
CA ILE A 254 -27.85 -18.59 17.06
C ILE A 254 -28.64 -18.87 18.32
N ALA A 255 -28.77 -17.84 19.15
CA ALA A 255 -29.63 -17.83 20.32
C ALA A 255 -30.70 -16.75 20.16
N ILE A 256 -31.92 -17.10 20.55
CA ILE A 256 -33.07 -16.21 20.45
C ILE A 256 -33.77 -16.21 21.80
N MET A 257 -34.04 -15.03 22.34
CA MET A 257 -34.96 -14.83 23.45
C MET A 257 -36.27 -14.33 22.86
N THR A 258 -37.22 -15.25 22.71
CA THR A 258 -38.59 -14.94 22.32
C THR A 258 -39.54 -15.63 23.29
N GLY A 259 -40.64 -14.96 23.61
CA GLY A 259 -41.80 -15.59 24.26
C GLY A 259 -42.53 -16.60 23.36
N VAL A 260 -42.22 -16.59 22.05
CA VAL A 260 -42.86 -17.43 21.02
C VAL A 260 -41.83 -18.38 20.41
N PHE A 261 -42.20 -19.65 20.28
CA PHE A 261 -41.36 -20.72 19.74
C PHE A 261 -41.29 -20.64 18.21
N PHE A 262 -40.07 -20.67 17.65
CA PHE A 262 -39.85 -20.76 16.21
C PHE A 262 -38.88 -21.92 15.91
N PRO A 263 -39.34 -23.02 15.27
CA PRO A 263 -38.53 -24.23 15.11
C PRO A 263 -37.40 -24.08 14.08
N ASN A 264 -37.51 -23.13 13.16
CA ASN A 264 -36.53 -22.90 12.09
C ASN A 264 -36.28 -21.41 11.90
N ARG A 265 -35.03 -21.04 11.61
CA ARG A 265 -34.64 -19.68 11.22
C ARG A 265 -33.72 -19.71 10.02
N ASP A 266 -34.04 -18.84 9.07
CA ASP A 266 -33.24 -18.60 7.88
C ASP A 266 -32.34 -17.40 8.16
N ILE A 267 -31.07 -17.51 7.81
CA ILE A 267 -30.04 -16.52 8.13
C ILE A 267 -29.28 -16.17 6.87
N ALA A 268 -29.20 -14.88 6.58
CA ALA A 268 -28.35 -14.32 5.55
C ALA A 268 -27.21 -13.53 6.19
N GLY A 269 -26.12 -13.30 5.46
CA GLY A 269 -25.01 -12.51 5.95
C GLY A 269 -23.68 -12.87 5.33
N GLU A 270 -22.63 -12.34 5.93
CA GLU A 270 -21.27 -12.69 5.59
C GLU A 270 -20.36 -12.66 6.81
N PHE A 271 -19.31 -13.47 6.72
CA PHE A 271 -18.24 -13.52 7.70
C PHE A 271 -16.90 -13.39 7.01
N ASN A 272 -16.10 -12.42 7.46
CA ASN A 272 -14.84 -12.06 6.84
C ASN A 272 -13.70 -12.18 7.87
N VAL A 273 -12.62 -12.85 7.50
CA VAL A 273 -11.39 -12.99 8.29
C VAL A 273 -10.23 -12.42 7.50
N ARG A 274 -9.60 -11.38 8.03
CA ARG A 274 -8.44 -10.70 7.42
C ARG A 274 -7.27 -10.74 8.40
N MET A 275 -6.06 -10.82 7.87
CA MET A 275 -4.86 -10.59 8.65
C MET A 275 -4.27 -9.26 8.20
N MET A 276 -4.07 -8.35 9.14
CA MET A 276 -3.59 -6.99 8.90
C MET A 276 -2.29 -6.81 9.66
N GLY A 277 -1.31 -6.14 9.06
CA GLY A 277 -0.10 -5.75 9.78
C GLY A 277 0.46 -4.46 9.23
N LYS A 278 1.43 -3.88 9.92
CA LYS A 278 2.19 -2.74 9.43
C LYS A 278 3.62 -3.18 9.13
N THR A 279 4.27 -2.60 8.15
CA THR A 279 5.72 -2.82 7.92
C THR A 279 6.60 -1.97 8.85
N ASN A 280 6.02 -0.95 9.47
CA ASN A 280 6.59 -0.14 10.55
C ASN A 280 5.46 0.61 11.30
N PRO A 281 5.66 1.08 12.54
CA PRO A 281 4.60 1.70 13.35
C PRO A 281 3.83 2.85 12.68
N SER A 282 4.51 3.60 11.81
CA SER A 282 3.95 4.75 11.09
C SER A 282 3.29 4.39 9.76
N ALA A 283 3.40 3.14 9.30
CA ALA A 283 2.76 2.69 8.06
C ALA A 283 1.26 2.46 8.26
N SER A 284 0.50 2.62 7.18
CA SER A 284 -0.87 2.13 7.11
C SER A 284 -0.91 0.61 7.21
N PHE A 285 -2.00 0.08 7.76
CA PHE A 285 -2.22 -1.37 7.78
C PHE A 285 -2.27 -1.91 6.35
N THR A 286 -1.50 -2.96 6.11
CA THR A 286 -1.49 -3.73 4.87
C THR A 286 -2.09 -5.10 5.15
N GLU A 287 -2.98 -5.56 4.26
CA GLU A 287 -3.58 -6.89 4.35
C GLU A 287 -2.58 -7.96 3.90
N ILE A 288 -2.40 -8.98 4.74
CA ILE A 288 -1.67 -10.21 4.39
C ILE A 288 -2.68 -11.16 3.75
N ARG A 289 -2.47 -11.45 2.47
CA ARG A 289 -3.37 -12.33 1.71
C ARG A 289 -3.25 -13.79 2.18
N PRO A 290 -4.36 -14.55 2.18
CA PRO A 290 -4.30 -16.00 2.40
C PRO A 290 -3.38 -16.70 1.38
N ARG A 291 -2.63 -17.72 1.83
CA ARG A 291 -1.58 -18.44 1.09
C ARG A 291 -2.01 -18.94 -0.30
N ASP A 292 -3.25 -19.39 -0.43
CA ASP A 292 -3.79 -19.96 -1.67
C ASP A 292 -4.62 -18.95 -2.49
N GLY A 293 -4.55 -17.66 -2.17
CA GLY A 293 -5.41 -16.64 -2.79
C GLY A 293 -6.91 -16.82 -2.49
N ARG A 294 -7.25 -17.62 -1.48
CA ARG A 294 -8.64 -17.83 -1.03
C ARG A 294 -9.25 -16.50 -0.61
N SER A 295 -10.57 -16.39 -0.83
CA SER A 295 -11.34 -15.25 -0.33
C SER A 295 -11.24 -15.15 1.19
N THR A 296 -11.09 -13.93 1.69
CA THR A 296 -11.19 -13.63 3.13
C THR A 296 -12.64 -13.72 3.63
N ARG A 297 -13.62 -13.77 2.72
CA ARG A 297 -15.01 -14.10 3.02
C ARG A 297 -15.16 -15.61 3.15
N VAL A 298 -15.21 -16.10 4.39
CA VAL A 298 -15.26 -17.54 4.69
C VAL A 298 -16.67 -18.11 4.70
N TRP A 299 -17.68 -17.26 4.89
CA TRP A 299 -19.09 -17.64 4.76
C TRP A 299 -19.90 -16.48 4.17
N SER A 300 -20.88 -16.81 3.34
CA SER A 300 -21.82 -15.86 2.75
C SER A 300 -23.14 -16.56 2.44
N ALA A 301 -24.24 -15.96 2.85
CA ALA A 301 -25.59 -16.33 2.47
C ALA A 301 -26.36 -15.05 2.12
N THR A 302 -27.24 -15.11 1.13
CA THR A 302 -28.06 -13.94 0.74
C THR A 302 -29.48 -14.12 1.24
N SER A 303 -30.28 -13.05 1.30
CA SER A 303 -31.70 -13.16 1.66
C SER A 303 -32.48 -14.06 0.69
N ASN A 304 -32.04 -14.14 -0.57
CA ASN A 304 -32.63 -15.01 -1.59
C ASN A 304 -32.16 -16.47 -1.52
N ASN A 305 -31.09 -16.74 -0.77
CA ASN A 305 -30.56 -18.09 -0.53
C ASN A 305 -30.01 -18.17 0.89
N PRO A 306 -30.89 -18.10 1.91
CA PRO A 306 -30.46 -18.03 3.28
C PRO A 306 -30.02 -19.41 3.78
N LEU A 307 -29.16 -19.41 4.79
CA LEU A 307 -28.82 -20.59 5.53
C LEU A 307 -29.93 -20.92 6.52
N ARG A 308 -30.58 -22.07 6.36
CA ARG A 308 -31.55 -22.56 7.33
C ARG A 308 -30.85 -23.22 8.51
N ILE A 309 -31.02 -22.66 9.71
CA ILE A 309 -30.56 -23.22 10.97
C ILE A 309 -31.75 -23.89 11.64
N ASN A 310 -31.67 -25.21 11.77
CA ASN A 310 -32.66 -26.02 12.45
C ASN A 310 -32.29 -26.13 13.94
N GLN A 311 -33.31 -26.12 14.80
CA GLN A 311 -33.10 -26.31 16.22
C GLN A 311 -32.56 -27.71 16.54
N GLU A 312 -31.46 -27.78 17.28
CA GLU A 312 -30.98 -29.02 17.88
C GLU A 312 -31.86 -29.37 19.09
N SER A 313 -32.55 -30.51 19.02
CA SER A 313 -33.53 -30.99 20.00
C SER A 313 -32.89 -31.52 21.30
N PRO A 314 -33.60 -31.60 22.45
CA PRO A 314 -34.77 -30.81 22.85
C PRO A 314 -34.33 -29.49 23.48
N VAL A 315 -35.16 -28.45 23.36
CA VAL A 315 -34.88 -27.09 23.82
C VAL A 315 -34.27 -27.07 25.22
N LYS A 316 -32.97 -26.78 25.34
CA LYS A 316 -32.38 -26.36 26.62
C LYS A 316 -32.91 -24.97 26.93
N THR A 317 -34.13 -24.90 27.46
CA THR A 317 -34.72 -23.65 27.95
C THR A 317 -34.13 -23.34 29.31
N ALA A 318 -33.36 -22.26 29.38
CA ALA A 318 -33.08 -21.61 30.65
C ALA A 318 -34.23 -20.64 30.93
N ASN A 319 -35.01 -20.91 31.99
CA ASN A 319 -36.01 -19.96 32.47
C ASN A 319 -35.32 -18.97 33.40
N ILE A 320 -35.31 -17.70 33.03
CA ILE A 320 -34.91 -16.63 33.95
C ILE A 320 -36.15 -16.33 34.80
N ARG A 321 -36.10 -16.70 36.09
CA ARG A 321 -37.21 -16.54 37.02
C ARG A 321 -37.04 -15.26 37.85
N GLY A 322 -38.09 -14.46 37.94
CA GLY A 322 -38.14 -13.26 38.78
C GLY A 322 -38.35 -13.58 40.27
N PRO A 323 -38.40 -12.55 41.14
CA PRO A 323 -38.54 -12.71 42.59
C PRO A 323 -39.75 -13.55 43.03
N ASN A 324 -40.82 -13.55 42.22
CA ASN A 324 -42.06 -14.30 42.48
C ASN A 324 -42.14 -15.62 41.69
N ASN A 325 -41.01 -16.19 41.27
CA ASN A 325 -40.94 -17.44 40.49
C ASN A 325 -41.60 -17.38 39.09
N GLN A 326 -42.02 -16.19 38.64
CA GLN A 326 -42.53 -15.95 37.29
C GLN A 326 -41.40 -16.08 36.26
N ILE A 327 -41.65 -16.76 35.14
CA ILE A 327 -40.71 -16.83 34.02
C ILE A 327 -40.73 -15.45 33.36
N LEU A 328 -39.66 -14.69 33.56
CA LEU A 328 -39.48 -13.38 32.94
C LEU A 328 -39.07 -13.57 31.47
N GLU A 329 -38.13 -14.49 31.22
CA GLU A 329 -37.53 -14.68 29.91
C GLU A 329 -37.18 -16.16 29.67
N ARG A 330 -37.29 -16.58 28.41
CA ARG A 330 -36.83 -17.90 27.93
C ARG A 330 -35.74 -17.69 26.88
N LEU A 331 -34.53 -18.13 27.19
CA LEU A 331 -33.46 -18.24 26.19
C LEU A 331 -33.64 -19.58 25.46
N SER A 332 -33.86 -19.51 24.14
CA SER A 332 -33.92 -20.69 23.27
C SER A 332 -32.72 -20.71 22.34
N TYR A 333 -31.94 -21.79 22.40
CA TYR A 333 -30.91 -22.05 21.40
C TYR A 333 -31.58 -22.46 20.09
N ALA A 334 -31.36 -21.68 19.04
CA ALA A 334 -32.01 -21.87 17.74
C ALA A 334 -31.28 -22.88 16.86
N GLY A 335 -30.01 -23.19 17.17
CA GLY A 335 -29.24 -24.24 16.50
C GLY A 335 -27.81 -23.82 16.18
N ARG A 336 -27.07 -24.78 15.63
CA ARG A 336 -25.67 -24.65 15.20
C ARG A 336 -25.56 -24.98 13.71
N HIS A 337 -24.76 -24.21 12.99
CA HIS A 337 -24.29 -24.57 11.65
C HIS A 337 -22.77 -24.68 11.65
N VAL A 338 -22.26 -25.83 11.19
CA VAL A 338 -20.83 -26.08 11.03
C VAL A 338 -20.37 -25.42 9.74
N ILE A 339 -19.42 -24.49 9.85
CA ILE A 339 -18.81 -23.80 8.70
C ILE A 339 -17.58 -24.57 8.23
N ASP A 340 -16.74 -24.99 9.18
CA ASP A 340 -15.46 -25.69 8.99
C ASP A 340 -14.60 -25.15 7.84
N ARG A 341 -14.30 -23.84 7.90
CA ARG A 341 -13.45 -23.17 6.90
C ARG A 341 -12.09 -22.83 7.49
N VAL A 342 -11.05 -23.06 6.70
CA VAL A 342 -9.66 -22.82 7.10
C VAL A 342 -9.02 -21.81 6.15
N LEU A 343 -8.42 -20.77 6.74
CA LEU A 343 -7.52 -19.83 6.08
C LEU A 343 -6.12 -19.98 6.67
N GLU A 344 -5.11 -19.97 5.81
CA GLU A 344 -3.71 -19.97 6.23
C GLU A 344 -3.02 -18.70 5.73
N PHE A 345 -2.23 -18.08 6.61
CA PHE A 345 -1.50 -16.85 6.37
C PHE A 345 -0.02 -17.09 6.66
N ASP A 346 0.85 -16.66 5.76
CA ASP A 346 2.30 -16.68 5.99
C ASP A 346 2.77 -15.30 6.42
N VAL A 347 3.25 -15.20 7.66
CA VAL A 347 3.78 -13.95 8.25
C VAL A 347 5.29 -13.95 8.09
N ASN A 348 5.79 -12.94 7.38
CA ASN A 348 7.23 -12.72 7.20
C ASN A 348 7.81 -11.78 8.27
N ALA A 349 9.13 -11.62 8.28
CA ALA A 349 9.83 -10.81 9.28
C ALA A 349 9.35 -9.34 9.33
N GLN A 350 9.02 -8.72 8.20
CA GLN A 350 8.65 -7.30 8.19
C GLN A 350 7.28 -7.01 8.79
N MET A 351 6.36 -7.96 8.64
CA MET A 351 5.01 -7.86 9.17
C MET A 351 4.91 -8.41 10.60
N ALA A 352 5.90 -9.19 11.04
CA ALA A 352 5.97 -9.79 12.36
C ALA A 352 6.31 -8.74 13.44
N ASN A 353 5.41 -7.81 13.72
CA ASN A 353 5.56 -6.85 14.82
C ASN A 353 4.27 -6.77 15.66
N ASN A 354 4.28 -5.92 16.68
CA ASN A 354 3.17 -5.82 17.64
C ASN A 354 1.90 -5.18 17.07
N ASP A 355 1.92 -4.69 15.82
CA ASP A 355 0.75 -4.22 15.09
C ASP A 355 0.11 -5.33 14.22
N LEU A 356 0.66 -6.55 14.23
CA LEU A 356 0.08 -7.67 13.49
C LEU A 356 -1.21 -8.16 14.18
N GLU A 357 -2.34 -8.08 13.47
CA GLU A 357 -3.66 -8.45 13.99
C GLU A 357 -4.46 -9.32 13.02
N ILE A 358 -5.30 -10.20 13.57
CA ILE A 358 -6.40 -10.82 12.85
C ILE A 358 -7.65 -9.98 13.10
N GLN A 359 -8.25 -9.51 12.02
CA GLN A 359 -9.53 -8.82 12.05
C GLN A 359 -10.63 -9.75 11.56
N VAL A 360 -11.67 -9.87 12.37
CA VAL A 360 -12.84 -10.70 12.13
C VAL A 360 -14.06 -9.79 12.09
N ASN A 361 -14.82 -9.83 10.99
CA ASN A 361 -16.01 -9.00 10.81
C ASN A 361 -17.21 -9.89 10.47
N SER A 362 -18.37 -9.58 11.04
CA SER A 362 -19.62 -10.27 10.76
C SER A 362 -20.76 -9.30 10.51
N LYS A 363 -21.56 -9.63 9.50
CA LYS A 363 -22.82 -8.96 9.18
C LYS A 363 -23.89 -10.03 9.00
N ILE A 364 -24.91 -10.01 9.85
CA ILE A 364 -25.91 -11.08 9.94
C ILE A 364 -27.32 -10.48 9.86
N THR A 365 -28.18 -11.13 9.08
CA THR A 365 -29.60 -10.81 8.96
C THR A 365 -30.39 -12.08 9.24
N SER A 366 -31.32 -12.02 10.20
CA SER A 366 -32.35 -13.04 10.34
C SER A 366 -33.41 -12.81 9.27
N VAL A 367 -33.59 -13.78 8.40
CA VAL A 367 -34.59 -13.75 7.33
C VAL A 367 -35.91 -14.29 7.88
N GLY A 368 -36.95 -13.45 7.82
CA GLY A 368 -38.26 -13.72 8.40
C GLY A 368 -39.36 -13.71 7.35
N SER A 369 -40.47 -14.40 7.61
CA SER A 369 -41.64 -14.40 6.72
C SER A 369 -42.38 -13.07 6.67
N VAL A 370 -42.24 -12.24 7.73
CA VAL A 370 -42.91 -10.93 7.84
C VAL A 370 -41.93 -9.78 7.56
N SER A 371 -40.70 -9.89 8.06
CA SER A 371 -39.65 -8.91 7.86
C SER A 371 -38.28 -9.49 8.17
N ASP A 372 -37.28 -9.07 7.41
CA ASP A 372 -35.87 -9.31 7.74
C ASP A 372 -35.46 -8.47 8.95
N GLN A 373 -34.71 -9.08 9.85
CA GLN A 373 -34.15 -8.42 11.03
C GLN A 373 -32.63 -8.37 10.90
N VAL A 374 -32.08 -7.19 10.64
CA VAL A 374 -30.64 -6.97 10.52
C VAL A 374 -30.05 -6.85 11.92
N LEU A 375 -29.11 -7.74 12.26
CA LEU A 375 -28.35 -7.63 13.49
C LEU A 375 -27.24 -6.58 13.31
N PRO A 376 -26.86 -5.85 14.38
CA PRO A 376 -25.74 -4.93 14.31
C PRO A 376 -24.47 -5.62 13.82
N ASP A 377 -23.74 -4.96 12.93
CA ASP A 377 -22.42 -5.43 12.49
C ASP A 377 -21.50 -5.61 13.71
N ALA A 378 -20.68 -6.66 13.70
CA ALA A 378 -19.71 -6.89 14.75
C ALA A 378 -18.30 -6.98 14.16
N SER A 379 -17.33 -6.46 14.89
CA SER A 379 -15.90 -6.55 14.55
C SER A 379 -15.10 -6.94 15.78
N LEU A 380 -14.15 -7.86 15.60
CA LEU A 380 -13.17 -8.28 16.60
C LEU A 380 -11.77 -8.18 16.00
N ARG A 381 -10.84 -7.58 16.75
CA ARG A 381 -9.42 -7.49 16.40
C ARG A 381 -8.61 -8.16 17.48
N ILE A 382 -7.73 -9.07 17.08
CA ILE A 382 -6.87 -9.83 17.99
C ILE A 382 -5.44 -9.65 17.54
N LYS A 383 -4.58 -9.10 18.40
CA LYS A 383 -3.15 -9.02 18.09
C LYS A 383 -2.53 -10.40 18.15
N LEU A 384 -1.64 -10.71 17.21
CA LEU A 384 -0.99 -12.02 17.17
C LEU A 384 -0.10 -12.27 18.39
N SER A 385 0.41 -11.20 19.02
CA SER A 385 1.15 -11.25 20.28
C SER A 385 0.31 -11.63 21.50
N GLU A 386 -1.02 -11.56 21.39
CA GLU A 386 -1.98 -11.87 22.46
C GLU A 386 -2.62 -13.25 22.28
N LEU A 387 -2.18 -14.03 21.29
CA LEU A 387 -2.73 -15.35 21.02
C LEU A 387 -2.33 -16.35 22.09
N GLU A 388 -3.35 -16.94 22.72
CA GLU A 388 -3.19 -18.11 23.57
C GLU A 388 -3.37 -19.39 22.73
N PRO A 389 -2.38 -20.30 22.70
CA PRO A 389 -2.47 -21.56 21.96
C PRO A 389 -3.71 -22.36 22.36
N GLY A 390 -4.48 -22.81 21.36
CA GLY A 390 -5.68 -23.63 21.57
C GLY A 390 -6.91 -22.86 22.08
N ARG A 391 -6.82 -21.54 22.27
CA ARG A 391 -7.97 -20.73 22.67
C ARG A 391 -8.99 -20.63 21.54
N THR A 392 -10.25 -20.85 21.90
CA THR A 392 -11.40 -20.55 21.07
C THR A 392 -11.83 -19.10 21.28
N TYR A 393 -12.05 -18.39 20.19
CA TYR A 393 -12.53 -17.01 20.17
C TYR A 393 -13.95 -16.98 19.61
N TYR A 394 -14.69 -15.93 19.97
CA TYR A 394 -16.03 -15.71 19.47
C TYR A 394 -16.28 -14.23 19.15
N ILE A 395 -17.10 -13.99 18.15
CA ILE A 395 -17.69 -12.69 17.86
C ILE A 395 -19.21 -12.81 17.96
N MET A 396 -19.86 -11.77 18.47
CA MET A 396 -21.28 -11.76 18.74
C MET A 396 -21.97 -10.58 18.06
N ASN A 397 -22.95 -10.88 17.20
CA ASN A 397 -23.92 -9.88 16.73
C ASN A 397 -25.13 -9.96 17.66
N SER A 398 -25.44 -8.88 18.38
CA SER A 398 -26.57 -8.87 19.33
C SER A 398 -27.46 -7.66 19.14
N GLN A 399 -28.78 -7.87 19.15
CA GLN A 399 -29.75 -6.78 19.18
C GLN A 399 -30.64 -6.90 20.41
N GLN A 400 -30.65 -5.86 21.25
CA GLN A 400 -31.62 -5.71 22.35
C GLN A 400 -32.90 -5.09 21.80
N SER A 401 -33.82 -5.94 21.35
CA SER A 401 -35.20 -5.57 21.01
C SER A 401 -36.17 -6.46 21.77
N SER A 402 -37.48 -6.26 21.60
CA SER A 402 -38.51 -7.15 22.16
C SER A 402 -38.34 -8.63 21.75
N ASN A 403 -37.61 -8.90 20.66
CA ASN A 403 -37.11 -10.21 20.28
C ASN A 403 -35.57 -10.16 20.30
N PHE A 404 -34.96 -10.48 21.44
CA PHE A 404 -33.51 -10.45 21.54
C PHE A 404 -32.91 -11.62 20.74
N GLN A 405 -32.01 -11.28 19.83
CA GLN A 405 -31.33 -12.23 18.95
C GLN A 405 -29.83 -12.04 19.07
N GLN A 406 -29.13 -13.17 19.18
CA GLN A 406 -27.68 -13.24 19.20
C GLN A 406 -27.19 -14.26 18.17
N ALA A 407 -26.25 -13.85 17.34
CA ALA A 407 -25.47 -14.76 16.52
C ALA A 407 -24.04 -14.81 17.06
N PHE A 408 -23.53 -16.02 17.30
CA PHE A 408 -22.18 -16.29 17.75
C PHE A 408 -21.41 -16.98 16.65
N ILE A 409 -20.23 -16.48 16.32
CA ILE A 409 -19.32 -17.16 15.39
C ILE A 409 -18.10 -17.60 16.17
N THR A 410 -17.81 -18.90 16.13
CA THR A 410 -16.72 -19.54 16.84
C THR A 410 -15.56 -19.80 15.90
N PHE A 411 -14.35 -19.44 16.31
CA PHE A 411 -13.14 -19.68 15.53
C PHE A 411 -11.92 -19.90 16.42
N THR A 412 -10.92 -20.57 15.87
CA THR A 412 -9.62 -20.82 16.50
C THR A 412 -8.51 -20.24 15.64
N ILE A 413 -7.44 -19.80 16.29
CA ILE A 413 -6.22 -19.29 15.64
C ILE A 413 -5.06 -20.10 16.17
N GLN A 414 -4.28 -20.70 15.28
CA GLN A 414 -3.13 -21.53 15.63
C GLN A 414 -1.91 -21.10 14.80
N LYS A 415 -0.77 -20.92 15.46
CA LYS A 415 0.52 -20.88 14.78
C LYS A 415 0.97 -22.31 14.47
N LEU A 416 1.31 -22.58 13.21
CA LEU A 416 1.71 -23.91 12.70
C LEU A 416 3.22 -24.12 12.74
#